data_AF-A0A7V9USF8-F1
#
_entry.id   AF-A0A7V9USF8-F1
#
_cell.length_a   1.000
_cell.length_b   1.000
_cell.length_c   1.000
_cell.angle_alpha   90.00
_cell.angle_beta   90.00
_cell.angle_gamma   90.00
#
_symmetry.space_group_name_H-M   'P 1'
#
loop_
_entity.id
_entity.type
_entity.pdbx_description
1 polymer ?
#
loop_
_entity_poly.entity_id
_entity_poly.type
_entity_poly.pdbx_seq_one_letter_code
_entity_poly.pdbx_strand_id
1 'polypeptide(L)'
;VGAVLGTPLYMSPEQCRSEKLTAQSDIYSLGVIAYQMLSGKTPFSGDYLDVMEAHKETAPPPLEVKRIPKKVKKVVNFALAKNIADRPQTAQAFASEIRAQSEGVGTLLRRALEIYSKHLPKFLGLSVLFYLPLIIVTFIEPVLDAFYVSGQISNSANNAISILFFIANLFIGFLCASFISGTTTWIVAQTLAVPLRPIRLRPALEATRKKWKRLVGTGLLTGVLSFIGYAMCIIPGLILSVLWALVSPIVMMENLRGRAAMKRSTALVKRSLRTTTAASLIMIFVPLFFGLITGAIVEMSVELFSNDRIKTETINREVTKAQNEGRPLITIENENGERQIVIGSERLNADEKSATNTFNRRLREVIRADASKILTLPIQILITSLWSIIVALLYLKTRQAGGESMQDLLAQFEEAEQPRTNWQRRVHERLEQSGRSTGNKSNSSRKTDGTVKVN
;
A
#
# COMPACT_ATOMS: atom_id res chain seq x y z
N VAL A 1 30.34 31.26 -47.64
CA VAL A 1 29.04 30.89 -47.03
C VAL A 1 29.34 30.04 -45.80
N GLY A 2 29.22 30.60 -44.61
CA GLY A 2 29.47 29.87 -43.37
C GLY A 2 28.28 28.97 -43.05
N ALA A 3 28.43 27.67 -43.21
CA ALA A 3 27.42 26.70 -42.81
C ALA A 3 27.29 26.75 -41.29
N VAL A 4 26.15 27.25 -40.79
CA VAL A 4 25.79 27.15 -39.38
C VAL A 4 25.58 25.66 -39.10
N LEU A 5 26.58 25.05 -38.46
CA LEU A 5 26.61 23.62 -38.15
C LEU A 5 25.70 23.35 -36.95
N GLY A 6 24.51 22.86 -37.21
CA GLY A 6 23.56 22.40 -36.20
C GLY A 6 22.38 21.67 -36.84
N THR A 7 21.69 20.82 -36.08
CA THR A 7 20.43 20.21 -36.54
C THR A 7 19.28 21.17 -36.18
N PRO A 8 18.78 22.01 -37.11
CA PRO A 8 17.84 23.10 -36.80
C PRO A 8 16.55 22.59 -36.16
N LEU A 9 16.21 21.33 -36.42
CA LEU A 9 15.01 20.64 -35.95
C LEU A 9 14.82 20.67 -34.42
N TYR A 10 15.89 20.84 -33.64
CA TYR A 10 15.83 20.81 -32.17
C TYR A 10 16.18 22.14 -31.52
N MET A 11 16.48 23.18 -32.32
CA MET A 11 16.92 24.46 -31.78
C MET A 11 15.81 25.13 -30.96
N SER A 12 16.21 25.75 -29.85
CA SER A 12 15.29 26.58 -29.06
C SER A 12 15.08 27.95 -29.73
N PRO A 13 13.96 28.64 -29.45
CA PRO A 13 13.67 29.96 -30.00
C PRO A 13 14.81 30.98 -29.78
N GLU A 14 15.38 31.00 -28.58
CA GLU A 14 16.50 31.86 -28.21
C GLU A 14 17.79 31.49 -28.97
N GLN A 15 18.03 30.19 -29.24
CA GLN A 15 19.14 29.77 -30.10
C GLN A 15 18.94 30.25 -31.54
N CYS A 16 17.71 30.19 -32.06
CA CYS A 16 17.36 30.72 -33.37
C CYS A 16 17.50 32.25 -33.46
N ARG A 17 17.35 32.96 -32.33
CA ARG A 17 17.52 34.42 -32.22
C ARG A 17 18.94 34.85 -31.87
N SER A 18 19.87 33.90 -31.71
CA SER A 18 21.24 34.16 -31.22
C SER A 18 21.27 34.88 -29.86
N GLU A 19 20.30 34.59 -29.00
CA GLU A 19 20.21 35.08 -27.64
C GLU A 19 21.02 34.19 -26.67
N LYS A 20 21.17 34.62 -25.42
CA LYS A 20 21.89 33.87 -24.39
C LYS A 20 21.15 32.57 -24.04
N LEU A 21 21.81 31.44 -24.21
CA LEU A 21 21.28 30.13 -23.87
C LEU A 21 21.25 29.90 -22.36
N THR A 22 20.22 29.21 -21.89
CA THR A 22 20.02 28.83 -20.49
C THR A 22 19.59 27.37 -20.38
N ALA A 23 19.42 26.84 -19.16
CA ALA A 23 18.91 25.48 -18.96
C ALA A 23 17.52 25.26 -19.60
N GLN A 24 16.73 26.32 -19.79
CA GLN A 24 15.42 26.27 -20.46
C GLN A 24 15.54 26.08 -21.98
N SER A 25 16.69 26.36 -22.58
CA SER A 25 17.01 26.04 -23.98
C SER A 25 17.10 24.53 -24.19
N ASP A 26 17.77 23.85 -23.27
CA ASP A 26 17.84 22.38 -23.27
C ASP A 26 16.46 21.76 -23.03
N ILE A 27 15.63 22.35 -22.18
CA ILE A 27 14.25 21.88 -21.93
C ILE A 27 13.39 21.98 -23.18
N TYR A 28 13.52 23.05 -23.97
CA TYR A 28 12.82 23.17 -25.24
C TYR A 28 13.26 22.05 -26.21
N SER A 29 14.57 21.85 -26.35
CA SER A 29 15.15 20.80 -27.19
C SER A 29 14.66 19.40 -26.76
N LEU A 30 14.63 19.14 -25.46
CA LEU A 30 14.04 17.92 -24.88
C LEU A 30 12.53 17.80 -25.16
N GLY A 31 11.80 18.91 -25.15
CA GLY A 31 10.39 18.98 -25.53
C GLY A 31 10.18 18.56 -26.98
N VAL A 32 11.07 18.97 -27.89
CA VAL A 32 11.03 18.57 -29.30
C VAL A 32 11.32 17.08 -29.45
N ILE A 33 12.33 16.55 -28.77
CA ILE A 33 12.64 15.12 -28.77
C ILE A 33 11.45 14.31 -28.22
N ALA A 34 10.83 14.77 -27.12
CA ALA A 34 9.63 14.14 -26.57
C ALA A 34 8.48 14.16 -27.57
N TYR A 35 8.25 15.27 -28.26
CA TYR A 35 7.25 15.37 -29.33
C TYR A 35 7.51 14.34 -30.44
N GLN A 36 8.77 14.21 -30.87
CA GLN A 36 9.17 13.29 -31.91
C GLN A 36 9.05 11.83 -31.49
N MET A 37 9.49 11.46 -30.28
CA MET A 37 9.33 10.10 -29.78
C MET A 37 7.87 9.67 -29.68
N LEU A 38 6.98 10.62 -29.39
CA LEU A 38 5.56 10.36 -29.20
C LEU A 38 4.77 10.33 -30.51
N SER A 39 5.13 11.17 -31.48
CA SER A 39 4.40 11.33 -32.76
C SER A 39 5.08 10.70 -33.96
N GLY A 40 6.36 10.32 -33.84
CA GLY A 40 7.21 9.85 -34.93
C GLY A 40 7.84 10.96 -35.79
N LYS A 41 7.49 12.23 -35.56
CA LYS A 41 7.96 13.38 -36.37
C LYS A 41 8.25 14.60 -35.50
N THR A 42 9.12 15.49 -35.95
CA THR A 42 9.37 16.76 -35.24
C THR A 42 8.17 17.71 -35.34
N PRO A 43 8.02 18.69 -34.43
CA PRO A 43 6.94 19.67 -34.49
C PRO A 43 6.98 20.49 -35.79
N PHE A 44 8.18 20.78 -36.29
CA PHE A 44 8.43 21.53 -37.51
C PHE A 44 9.35 20.73 -38.43
N SER A 45 9.14 20.87 -39.73
CA SER A 45 9.89 20.21 -40.80
C SER A 45 9.89 21.12 -42.03
N GLY A 46 10.97 21.10 -42.81
CA GLY A 46 11.14 21.97 -43.97
C GLY A 46 12.61 22.31 -44.14
N ASP A 47 12.89 23.35 -44.92
CA ASP A 47 14.25 23.85 -45.10
C ASP A 47 14.76 24.54 -43.84
N TYR A 48 16.08 24.70 -43.77
CA TYR A 48 16.79 25.19 -42.59
C TYR A 48 16.21 26.50 -42.02
N LEU A 49 15.97 27.48 -42.90
CA LEU A 49 15.44 28.80 -42.51
C LEU A 49 13.98 28.73 -42.06
N ASP A 50 13.16 27.94 -42.74
CA ASP A 50 11.73 27.78 -42.40
C ASP A 50 11.56 27.14 -41.03
N VAL A 51 12.37 26.12 -40.73
CA VAL A 51 12.38 25.45 -39.43
C VAL A 51 12.80 26.45 -38.35
N MET A 52 13.88 27.22 -38.55
CA MET A 52 14.31 28.25 -37.60
C MET A 52 13.20 29.29 -37.33
N GLU A 53 12.53 29.77 -38.38
CA GLU A 53 11.42 30.72 -38.25
C GLU A 53 10.24 30.13 -37.48
N ALA A 54 9.89 28.88 -37.78
CA ALA A 54 8.84 28.16 -37.08
C ALA A 54 9.17 27.94 -35.58
N HIS A 55 10.44 27.67 -35.26
CA HIS A 55 10.90 27.60 -33.89
C HIS A 55 10.77 28.95 -33.16
N LYS A 56 10.91 30.10 -33.82
CA LYS A 56 10.72 31.42 -33.22
C LYS A 56 9.25 31.78 -33.00
N GLU A 57 8.43 31.69 -34.05
CA GLU A 57 7.12 32.36 -34.07
C GLU A 57 5.93 31.39 -34.16
N THR A 58 6.11 30.20 -34.72
CA THR A 58 4.98 29.28 -35.00
C THR A 58 4.65 28.43 -33.78
N ALA A 59 3.37 28.37 -33.40
CA ALA A 59 2.92 27.46 -32.36
C ALA A 59 3.10 25.99 -32.78
N PRO A 60 3.62 25.10 -31.92
CA PRO A 60 3.82 23.70 -32.27
C PRO A 60 2.48 23.02 -32.60
N PRO A 61 2.41 22.21 -33.68
CA PRO A 61 1.19 21.49 -34.01
C PRO A 61 0.75 20.57 -32.87
N PRO A 62 -0.56 20.44 -32.57
CA PRO A 62 -1.02 19.63 -31.45
C PRO A 62 -0.62 18.16 -31.62
N LEU A 63 -0.23 17.50 -30.52
CA LEU A 63 0.03 16.05 -30.51
C LEU A 63 -1.30 15.29 -30.70
N GLU A 64 -1.60 14.79 -31.91
CA GLU A 64 -2.88 14.12 -32.19
C GLU A 64 -2.92 12.62 -31.86
N VAL A 65 -1.87 12.07 -31.25
CA VAL A 65 -1.76 10.63 -30.96
C VAL A 65 -2.81 10.18 -29.94
N LYS A 66 -3.74 9.29 -30.34
CA LYS A 66 -4.88 8.86 -29.49
C LYS A 66 -4.46 8.10 -28.22
N ARG A 67 -3.38 7.32 -28.27
CA ARG A 67 -2.91 6.49 -27.14
C ARG A 67 -2.25 7.29 -26.01
N ILE A 68 -2.01 8.58 -26.19
CA ILE A 68 -1.31 9.43 -25.21
C ILE A 68 -2.33 10.22 -24.37
N PRO A 69 -2.24 10.17 -23.03
CA PRO A 69 -3.10 10.98 -22.17
C PRO A 69 -3.02 12.47 -22.51
N LYS A 70 -4.17 13.16 -22.57
CA LYS A 70 -4.24 14.62 -22.83
C LYS A 70 -3.31 15.44 -21.93
N LYS A 71 -3.11 15.00 -20.69
CA LYS A 71 -2.24 15.67 -19.73
C LYS A 71 -0.76 15.60 -20.15
N VAL A 72 -0.27 14.46 -20.61
CA VAL A 72 1.12 14.33 -21.13
C VAL A 72 1.35 15.26 -22.32
N LYS A 73 0.39 15.34 -23.24
CA LYS A 73 0.45 16.26 -24.38
C LYS A 73 0.60 17.72 -23.94
N LYS A 74 -0.14 18.13 -22.91
CA LYS A 74 -0.02 19.48 -22.33
C LYS A 74 1.37 19.74 -21.76
N VAL A 75 1.98 18.76 -21.09
CA VAL A 75 3.32 18.91 -20.51
C VAL A 75 4.38 19.06 -21.60
N VAL A 76 4.28 18.28 -22.68
CA VAL A 76 5.18 18.45 -23.84
C VAL A 76 5.00 19.82 -24.48
N ASN A 77 3.76 20.28 -24.68
CA ASN A 77 3.49 21.63 -25.19
C ASN A 77 4.03 22.73 -24.26
N PHE A 78 4.00 22.53 -22.95
CA PHE A 78 4.54 23.47 -21.97
C PHE A 78 6.07 23.61 -22.10
N ALA A 79 6.80 22.53 -22.39
CA ALA A 79 8.22 22.63 -22.71
C ALA A 79 8.52 23.32 -24.04
N LEU A 80 7.57 23.27 -24.99
CA LEU A 80 7.67 23.91 -26.31
C LEU A 80 7.16 25.36 -26.34
N ALA A 81 6.91 25.96 -25.17
CA ALA A 81 6.52 27.37 -25.09
C ALA A 81 7.64 28.27 -25.63
N LYS A 82 7.28 29.33 -26.36
CA LYS A 82 8.27 30.21 -27.00
C LYS A 82 8.99 31.09 -25.97
N ASN A 83 8.24 31.64 -25.03
CA ASN A 83 8.79 32.39 -23.91
C ASN A 83 9.42 31.44 -22.87
N ILE A 84 10.60 31.80 -22.37
CA ILE A 84 11.35 31.05 -21.34
C ILE A 84 10.55 30.96 -20.03
N ALA A 85 9.82 32.02 -19.65
CA ALA A 85 9.04 32.06 -18.41
C ALA A 85 7.89 31.02 -18.40
N ASP A 86 7.40 30.67 -19.57
CA ASP A 86 6.29 29.73 -19.79
C ASP A 86 6.76 28.29 -19.97
N ARG A 87 8.04 27.99 -19.68
CA ARG A 87 8.61 26.63 -19.70
C ARG A 87 8.79 26.08 -18.29
N PRO A 88 8.93 24.75 -18.13
CA PRO A 88 9.43 24.17 -16.88
C PRO A 88 10.75 24.84 -16.46
N GLN A 89 10.84 25.27 -15.21
CA GLN A 89 12.03 25.98 -14.73
C GLN A 89 13.27 25.09 -14.61
N THR A 90 13.08 23.77 -14.51
CA THR A 90 14.17 22.79 -14.45
C THR A 90 13.83 21.54 -15.24
N ALA A 91 14.84 20.85 -15.76
CA ALA A 91 14.66 19.57 -16.45
C ALA A 91 14.06 18.51 -15.51
N GLN A 92 14.37 18.59 -14.21
CA GLN A 92 13.77 17.71 -13.21
C GLN A 92 12.26 17.95 -13.03
N ALA A 93 11.82 19.21 -13.03
CA ALA A 93 10.40 19.54 -12.98
C ALA A 93 9.67 19.00 -14.22
N PHE A 94 10.25 19.18 -15.41
CA PHE A 94 9.70 18.63 -16.65
C PHE A 94 9.56 17.10 -16.61
N ALA A 95 10.63 16.39 -16.24
CA ALA A 95 10.62 14.94 -16.14
C ALA A 95 9.62 14.42 -15.09
N SER A 96 9.51 15.11 -13.95
CA SER A 96 8.58 14.75 -12.87
C SER A 96 7.13 14.93 -13.30
N GLU A 97 6.82 16.02 -14.00
CA GLU A 97 5.49 16.30 -14.50
C GLU A 97 5.07 15.29 -15.58
N ILE A 98 5.95 14.97 -16.55
CA ILE A 98 5.67 13.92 -17.55
C ILE A 98 5.39 12.59 -16.87
N ARG A 99 6.21 12.18 -15.90
CA ARG A 99 6.05 10.92 -15.18
C ARG A 99 4.72 10.89 -14.42
N ALA A 100 4.39 11.96 -13.69
CA ALA A 100 3.15 12.07 -12.94
C ALA A 100 1.91 11.97 -13.84
N GLN A 101 1.95 12.58 -15.04
CA GLN A 101 0.82 12.59 -15.97
C GLN A 101 0.73 11.35 -16.88
N SER A 102 1.83 10.60 -17.05
CA SER A 102 1.88 9.38 -17.87
C SER A 102 1.56 8.11 -17.08
N GLU A 103 1.89 8.05 -15.79
CA GLU A 103 1.65 6.87 -14.98
C GLU A 103 0.14 6.72 -14.65
N GLY A 104 -0.48 5.62 -15.10
CA GLY A 104 -1.80 5.19 -14.68
C GLY A 104 -1.75 4.31 -13.42
N VAL A 105 -2.88 3.70 -13.04
CA VAL A 105 -2.87 2.66 -12.00
C VAL A 105 -2.15 1.41 -12.48
N GLY A 106 -2.33 1.01 -13.75
CA GLY A 106 -1.67 -0.18 -14.30
C GLY A 106 -0.14 -0.11 -14.29
N THR A 107 0.46 1.04 -14.66
CA THR A 107 1.91 1.23 -14.60
C THR A 107 2.43 1.22 -13.15
N LEU A 108 1.66 1.79 -12.23
CA LEU A 108 1.98 1.80 -10.80
C LEU A 108 1.97 0.37 -10.24
N LEU A 109 0.94 -0.43 -10.56
CA LEU A 109 0.85 -1.84 -10.16
C LEU A 109 1.99 -2.67 -10.76
N ARG A 110 2.28 -2.50 -12.05
CA ARG A 110 3.39 -3.21 -12.71
C ARG A 110 4.73 -2.90 -12.04
N ARG A 111 4.99 -1.63 -11.74
CA ARG A 111 6.21 -1.20 -11.05
C ARG A 111 6.28 -1.70 -9.62
N ALA A 112 5.15 -1.72 -8.92
CA ALA A 112 5.07 -2.31 -7.57
C ALA A 112 5.43 -3.80 -7.62
N LEU A 113 4.88 -4.55 -8.58
CA LEU A 113 5.16 -5.98 -8.77
C LEU A 113 6.62 -6.23 -9.17
N GLU A 114 7.20 -5.38 -10.00
CA GLU A 114 8.63 -5.45 -10.37
C GLU A 114 9.53 -5.26 -9.15
N ILE A 115 9.30 -4.21 -8.36
CA ILE A 115 10.06 -3.94 -7.12
C ILE A 115 9.86 -5.08 -6.12
N TYR A 116 8.63 -5.57 -5.99
CA TYR A 116 8.28 -6.66 -5.08
C TYR A 116 8.97 -7.97 -5.46
N SER A 117 8.85 -8.40 -6.72
CA SER A 117 9.46 -9.65 -7.20
C SER A 117 10.99 -9.64 -7.08
N LYS A 118 11.64 -8.51 -7.41
CA LYS A 118 13.10 -8.37 -7.29
C LYS A 118 13.60 -8.45 -5.85
N HIS A 119 12.77 -8.13 -4.87
CA HIS A 119 13.15 -8.01 -3.47
C HIS A 119 12.21 -8.75 -2.51
N LEU A 120 11.56 -9.81 -3.01
CA LEU A 120 10.50 -10.54 -2.33
C LEU A 120 10.87 -10.97 -0.90
N PRO A 121 12.04 -11.61 -0.64
CA PRO A 121 12.37 -12.05 0.71
C PRO A 121 12.50 -10.90 1.71
N LYS A 122 12.93 -9.71 1.26
CA LYS A 122 13.13 -8.54 2.13
C LYS A 122 11.80 -7.91 2.51
N PHE A 123 10.90 -7.72 1.55
CA PHE A 123 9.58 -7.15 1.81
C PHE A 123 8.68 -8.12 2.58
N LEU A 124 8.69 -9.40 2.21
CA LEU A 124 7.92 -10.42 2.91
C LEU A 124 8.43 -10.61 4.35
N GLY A 125 9.74 -10.70 4.56
CA GLY A 125 10.33 -10.80 5.90
C GLY A 125 10.03 -9.58 6.78
N LEU A 126 10.02 -8.38 6.19
CA LEU A 126 9.60 -7.15 6.88
C LEU A 126 8.12 -7.19 7.29
N SER A 127 7.25 -7.65 6.39
CA SER A 127 5.82 -7.81 6.68
C SER A 127 5.58 -8.83 7.79
N VAL A 128 6.20 -10.01 7.72
CA VAL A 128 6.11 -11.04 8.77
C VAL A 128 6.58 -10.49 10.12
N LEU A 129 7.69 -9.75 10.16
CA LEU A 129 8.22 -9.13 11.38
C LEU A 129 7.18 -8.21 12.05
N PHE A 130 6.53 -7.33 11.28
CA PHE A 130 5.53 -6.41 11.84
C PHE A 130 4.18 -7.08 12.10
N TYR A 131 3.85 -8.16 11.40
CA TYR A 131 2.64 -8.95 11.63
C TYR A 131 2.76 -9.92 12.81
N LEU A 132 3.94 -10.10 13.39
CA LEU A 132 4.19 -11.04 14.49
C LEU A 132 3.18 -10.95 15.65
N PRO A 133 2.76 -9.76 16.13
CA PRO A 133 1.71 -9.66 17.15
C PRO A 133 0.36 -10.23 16.68
N LEU A 134 -0.01 -10.00 15.42
CA LEU A 134 -1.26 -10.54 14.86
C LEU A 134 -1.17 -12.06 14.70
N ILE A 135 -0.03 -12.57 14.20
CA ILE A 135 0.22 -14.01 14.08
C ILE A 135 0.05 -14.69 15.45
N ILE A 136 0.66 -14.14 16.49
CA ILE A 136 0.54 -14.67 17.86
C ILE A 136 -0.93 -14.70 18.30
N VAL A 137 -1.67 -13.60 18.11
CA VAL A 137 -3.10 -13.54 18.49
C VAL A 137 -3.92 -14.58 17.72
N THR A 138 -3.68 -14.74 16.42
CA THR A 138 -4.37 -15.75 15.58
C THR A 138 -4.15 -17.18 16.07
N PHE A 139 -2.99 -17.50 16.67
CA PHE A 139 -2.74 -18.84 17.23
C PHE A 139 -3.17 -18.99 18.69
N ILE A 140 -3.40 -17.90 19.43
CA ILE A 140 -3.95 -17.94 20.80
C ILE A 140 -5.47 -18.15 20.77
N GLU A 141 -6.16 -17.58 19.79
CA GLU A 141 -7.62 -17.61 19.69
C GLU A 141 -8.22 -19.05 19.73
N PRO A 142 -7.69 -20.05 19.00
CA PRO A 142 -8.20 -21.42 19.06
C PRO A 142 -8.09 -22.08 20.44
N VAL A 143 -7.09 -21.67 21.24
CA VAL A 143 -6.91 -22.17 22.61
C VAL A 143 -8.04 -21.66 23.49
N LEU A 144 -8.44 -20.39 23.33
CA LEU A 144 -9.58 -19.81 24.06
C LEU A 144 -10.90 -20.41 23.61
N ASP A 145 -11.05 -20.65 22.31
CA ASP A 145 -12.26 -21.26 21.77
C ASP A 145 -12.41 -22.73 22.22
N ALA A 146 -11.31 -23.44 22.47
CA ALA A 146 -11.36 -24.77 23.10
C ALA A 146 -11.99 -24.75 24.51
N PHE A 147 -11.73 -23.71 25.31
CA PHE A 147 -12.40 -23.53 26.60
C PHE A 147 -13.89 -23.25 26.44
N TYR A 148 -14.30 -22.50 25.40
CA TYR A 148 -15.71 -22.29 25.07
C TYR A 148 -16.41 -23.60 24.66
N VAL A 149 -15.78 -24.38 23.79
CA VAL A 149 -16.30 -25.69 23.34
C VAL A 149 -16.43 -26.66 24.53
N SER A 150 -15.48 -26.63 25.47
CA SER A 150 -15.53 -27.46 26.68
C SER A 150 -16.66 -27.11 27.65
N GLY A 151 -17.39 -26.02 27.42
CA GLY A 151 -18.51 -25.59 28.25
C GLY A 151 -18.12 -24.86 29.53
N GLN A 152 -16.82 -24.63 29.77
CA GLN A 152 -16.32 -23.85 30.92
C GLN A 152 -16.71 -22.37 30.83
N ILE A 153 -16.95 -21.85 29.63
CA ILE A 153 -17.29 -20.45 29.38
C ILE A 153 -18.77 -20.37 28.94
N SER A 154 -19.54 -19.48 29.57
CA SER A 154 -20.93 -19.22 29.18
C SER A 154 -21.00 -18.52 27.81
N ASN A 155 -22.13 -18.64 27.10
CA ASN A 155 -22.31 -18.00 25.79
C ASN A 155 -22.11 -16.47 25.86
N SER A 156 -22.61 -15.82 26.92
CA SER A 156 -22.47 -14.37 27.11
C SER A 156 -21.02 -13.94 27.35
N ALA A 157 -20.27 -14.74 28.13
CA ALA A 157 -18.86 -14.49 28.37
C ALA A 157 -18.04 -14.68 27.08
N ASN A 158 -18.33 -15.72 26.29
CA ASN A 158 -17.69 -15.95 24.99
C ASN A 158 -17.92 -14.76 24.04
N ASN A 159 -19.17 -14.32 23.90
CA ASN A 159 -19.49 -13.17 23.04
C ASN A 159 -18.73 -11.90 23.46
N ALA A 160 -18.60 -11.63 24.76
CA ALA A 160 -17.85 -10.49 25.27
C ALA A 160 -16.34 -10.61 24.94
N ILE A 161 -15.76 -11.80 25.13
CA ILE A 161 -14.36 -12.11 24.78
C ILE A 161 -14.15 -11.93 23.28
N SER A 162 -15.01 -12.50 22.43
CA SER A 162 -14.89 -12.39 20.97
C SER A 162 -14.97 -10.93 20.49
N ILE A 163 -15.83 -10.09 21.09
CA ILE A 163 -15.89 -8.66 20.78
C ILE A 163 -14.58 -7.96 21.16
N LEU A 164 -14.04 -8.26 22.35
CA LEU A 164 -12.78 -7.67 22.79
C LEU A 164 -11.62 -8.08 21.86
N PHE A 165 -11.55 -9.35 21.46
CA PHE A 165 -10.57 -9.85 20.50
C PHE A 165 -10.73 -9.21 19.12
N PHE A 166 -11.97 -9.06 18.65
CA PHE A 166 -12.23 -8.38 17.38
C PHE A 166 -11.69 -6.94 17.39
N ILE A 167 -11.98 -6.19 18.47
CA ILE A 167 -11.49 -4.83 18.65
C ILE A 167 -9.96 -4.81 18.73
N ALA A 168 -9.36 -5.70 19.52
CA ALA A 168 -7.90 -5.79 19.65
C ALA A 168 -7.22 -6.11 18.30
N ASN A 169 -7.73 -7.09 17.57
CA ASN A 169 -7.24 -7.46 16.24
C ASN A 169 -7.35 -6.32 15.23
N LEU A 170 -8.45 -5.56 15.26
CA LEU A 170 -8.64 -4.36 14.44
C LEU A 170 -7.50 -3.34 14.71
N PHE A 171 -7.25 -3.02 15.98
CA PHE A 171 -6.21 -2.06 16.37
C PHE A 171 -4.80 -2.55 16.05
N ILE A 172 -4.49 -3.81 16.36
CA ILE A 172 -3.21 -4.44 16.03
C ILE A 172 -3.00 -4.41 14.51
N GLY A 173 -4.01 -4.78 13.73
CA GLY A 173 -3.97 -4.74 12.27
C GLY A 173 -3.65 -3.36 11.71
N PHE A 174 -4.31 -2.30 12.20
CA PHE A 174 -4.02 -0.92 11.80
C PHE A 174 -2.59 -0.49 12.13
N LEU A 175 -2.08 -0.90 13.30
CA LEU A 175 -0.70 -0.64 13.69
C LEU A 175 0.28 -1.36 12.76
N CYS A 176 0.11 -2.66 12.56
CA CYS A 176 0.93 -3.47 11.64
C CYS A 176 0.97 -2.83 10.25
N ALA A 177 -0.20 -2.50 9.68
CA ALA A 177 -0.30 -1.84 8.37
C ALA A 177 0.43 -0.49 8.35
N SER A 178 0.32 0.31 9.42
CA SER A 178 1.00 1.60 9.52
C SER A 178 2.53 1.46 9.56
N PHE A 179 3.04 0.49 10.31
CA PHE A 179 4.47 0.20 10.38
C PHE A 179 5.01 -0.34 9.05
N ILE A 180 4.33 -1.29 8.43
CA ILE A 180 4.70 -1.88 7.14
C ILE A 180 4.69 -0.80 6.05
N SER A 181 3.62 0.01 5.97
CA SER A 181 3.49 1.09 4.99
C SER A 181 4.57 2.16 5.15
N GLY A 182 4.81 2.63 6.38
CA GLY A 182 5.85 3.63 6.64
C GLY A 182 7.26 3.11 6.30
N THR A 183 7.62 1.92 6.79
CA THR A 183 8.94 1.30 6.55
C THR A 183 9.17 1.01 5.07
N THR A 184 8.17 0.47 4.37
CA THR A 184 8.23 0.21 2.94
C THR A 184 8.41 1.50 2.15
N THR A 185 7.72 2.58 2.54
CA THR A 185 7.89 3.89 1.88
C THR A 185 9.34 4.37 1.96
N TRP A 186 9.97 4.24 3.12
CA TRP A 186 11.38 4.61 3.29
C TRP A 186 12.29 3.80 2.35
N ILE A 187 12.07 2.48 2.25
CA ILE A 187 12.85 1.58 1.38
C ILE A 187 12.63 1.92 -0.10
N VAL A 188 11.37 2.04 -0.54
CA VAL A 188 11.02 2.35 -1.93
C VAL A 188 11.57 3.71 -2.32
N ALA A 189 11.45 4.71 -1.45
CA ALA A 189 12.03 6.04 -1.69
C ALA A 189 13.56 5.96 -1.84
N GLN A 190 14.26 5.18 -1.01
CA GLN A 190 15.70 4.96 -1.14
C GLN A 190 16.05 4.33 -2.50
N THR A 191 15.34 3.27 -2.90
CA THR A 191 15.61 2.57 -4.17
C THR A 191 15.40 3.44 -5.40
N LEU A 192 14.43 4.36 -5.34
CA LEU A 192 14.14 5.26 -6.45
C LEU A 192 15.06 6.48 -6.48
N ALA A 193 15.53 6.91 -5.32
CA ALA A 193 16.44 8.04 -5.21
C ALA A 193 17.90 7.63 -5.52
N VAL A 194 18.31 6.41 -5.13
CA VAL A 194 19.67 5.88 -5.36
C VAL A 194 19.58 4.44 -5.91
N PRO A 195 19.33 4.24 -7.22
CA PRO A 195 19.01 2.93 -7.80
C PRO A 195 20.15 1.91 -7.75
N LEU A 196 21.41 2.38 -7.70
CA LEU A 196 22.60 1.51 -7.63
C LEU A 196 22.86 0.96 -6.21
N ARG A 197 22.13 1.44 -5.20
CA ARG A 197 22.37 1.07 -3.81
C ARG A 197 21.57 -0.18 -3.42
N PRO A 198 22.20 -1.17 -2.78
CA PRO A 198 21.47 -2.36 -2.33
C PRO A 198 20.50 -2.03 -1.20
N ILE A 199 19.30 -2.65 -1.24
CA ILE A 199 18.30 -2.51 -0.17
C ILE A 199 18.84 -3.07 1.14
N ARG A 200 18.88 -2.24 2.17
CA ARG A 200 19.22 -2.63 3.55
C ARG A 200 18.01 -2.38 4.45
N LEU A 201 17.58 -3.41 5.19
CA LEU A 201 16.45 -3.31 6.11
C LEU A 201 16.79 -2.55 7.40
N ARG A 202 18.04 -2.65 7.88
CA ARG A 202 18.44 -2.06 9.17
C ARG A 202 18.22 -0.55 9.25
N PRO A 203 18.66 0.28 8.28
CA PRO A 203 18.44 1.72 8.36
C PRO A 203 16.95 2.10 8.33
N ALA A 204 16.14 1.35 7.56
CA ALA A 204 14.69 1.53 7.51
C ALA A 204 14.06 1.26 8.88
N LEU A 205 14.40 0.13 9.51
CA LEU A 205 13.91 -0.24 10.83
C LEU A 205 14.33 0.75 11.92
N GLU A 206 15.54 1.30 11.84
CA GLU A 206 16.00 2.33 12.77
C GLU A 206 15.26 3.65 12.60
N ALA A 207 15.03 4.10 11.36
CA ALA A 207 14.22 5.28 11.08
C ALA A 207 12.80 5.11 11.63
N THR A 208 12.23 3.91 11.49
CA THR A 208 10.92 3.56 12.03
C THR A 208 10.94 3.52 13.54
N ARG A 209 11.97 2.92 14.14
CA ARG A 209 12.16 2.92 15.60
C ARG A 209 12.28 4.34 16.15
N LYS A 210 12.95 5.28 15.47
CA LYS A 210 13.01 6.69 15.90
C LYS A 210 11.65 7.38 15.84
N LYS A 211 10.79 6.99 14.88
CA LYS A 211 9.49 7.61 14.62
C LYS A 211 8.29 6.80 15.15
N TRP A 212 8.52 5.73 15.91
CA TRP A 212 7.48 4.76 16.30
C TRP A 212 6.28 5.40 17.02
N LYS A 213 6.52 6.31 17.97
CA LYS A 213 5.45 7.04 18.68
C LYS A 213 4.57 7.86 17.72
N ARG A 214 5.18 8.43 16.66
CA ARG A 214 4.46 9.19 15.63
C ARG A 214 3.54 8.26 14.84
N LEU A 215 4.07 7.10 14.44
CA LEU A 215 3.37 6.09 13.65
C LEU A 215 2.22 5.47 14.44
N VAL A 216 2.44 5.09 15.71
CA VAL A 216 1.40 4.54 16.59
C VAL A 216 0.29 5.55 16.81
N GLY A 217 0.62 6.77 17.28
CA GLY A 217 -0.41 7.76 17.60
C GLY A 217 -1.23 8.19 16.38
N THR A 218 -0.58 8.40 15.23
CA THR A 218 -1.30 8.79 14.00
C THR A 218 -2.04 7.61 13.39
N GLY A 219 -1.44 6.41 13.37
CA GLY A 219 -2.04 5.19 12.83
C GLY A 219 -3.30 4.77 13.59
N LEU A 220 -3.27 4.81 14.93
CA LEU A 220 -4.44 4.55 15.76
C LEU A 220 -5.54 5.58 15.49
N LEU A 221 -5.20 6.87 15.47
CA LEU A 221 -6.18 7.93 15.19
C LEU A 221 -6.86 7.72 13.84
N THR A 222 -6.09 7.41 12.78
CA THR A 222 -6.66 7.12 11.46
C THR A 222 -7.46 5.83 11.44
N GLY A 223 -7.03 4.80 12.18
CA GLY A 223 -7.74 3.52 12.28
C GLY A 223 -9.11 3.69 12.94
N VAL A 224 -9.17 4.38 14.09
CA VAL A 224 -10.43 4.68 14.80
C VAL A 224 -11.38 5.47 13.92
N LEU A 225 -10.90 6.55 13.30
CA LEU A 225 -11.75 7.40 12.46
C LEU A 225 -12.23 6.67 11.20
N SER A 226 -11.39 5.82 10.60
CA SER A 226 -11.79 4.99 9.46
C SER A 226 -12.84 3.97 9.88
N PHE A 227 -12.67 3.34 11.05
CA PHE A 227 -13.65 2.40 11.60
C PHE A 227 -15.00 3.07 11.87
N ILE A 228 -15.00 4.23 12.52
CA ILE A 228 -16.23 5.05 12.71
C ILE A 228 -16.86 5.38 11.36
N GLY A 229 -16.05 5.75 10.37
CA GLY A 229 -16.51 6.00 9.00
C GLY A 229 -17.27 4.82 8.42
N TYR A 230 -16.68 3.62 8.46
CA TYR A 230 -17.32 2.39 7.99
C TYR A 230 -18.56 2.00 8.81
N ALA A 231 -18.54 2.22 10.12
CA ALA A 231 -19.66 1.94 11.01
C ALA A 231 -20.87 2.86 10.74
N MET A 232 -20.64 4.12 10.37
CA MET A 232 -21.73 5.04 10.02
C MET A 232 -22.33 4.74 8.65
N CYS A 233 -21.49 4.48 7.63
CA CYS A 233 -21.89 4.08 6.28
C CYS A 233 -20.67 3.59 5.48
N ILE A 234 -20.89 2.70 4.50
CA ILE A 234 -19.81 2.19 3.65
C ILE A 234 -19.13 3.32 2.85
N ILE A 235 -19.90 4.26 2.30
CA ILE A 235 -19.37 5.32 1.43
C ILE A 235 -18.40 6.28 2.17
N PRO A 236 -18.75 6.86 3.34
CA PRO A 236 -17.80 7.64 4.14
C PRO A 236 -16.53 6.86 4.51
N GLY A 237 -16.65 5.59 4.90
CA GLY A 237 -15.49 4.73 5.19
C GLY A 237 -14.55 4.59 3.99
N LEU A 238 -15.10 4.34 2.80
CA LEU A 238 -14.34 4.29 1.55
C LEU A 238 -13.63 5.61 1.27
N ILE A 239 -14.32 6.75 1.40
CA ILE A 239 -13.72 8.07 1.16
C ILE A 239 -12.55 8.32 2.13
N LEU A 240 -12.72 8.04 3.42
CA LEU A 240 -11.67 8.22 4.42
C LEU A 240 -10.46 7.31 4.14
N SER A 241 -10.70 6.05 3.75
CA SER A 241 -9.63 5.12 3.39
C SER A 241 -8.79 5.60 2.21
N VAL A 242 -9.42 6.24 1.21
CA VAL A 242 -8.73 6.83 0.05
C VAL A 242 -7.94 8.07 0.47
N LEU A 243 -8.58 9.00 1.21
CA LEU A 243 -7.96 10.27 1.60
C LEU A 243 -6.78 10.08 2.56
N TRP A 244 -6.83 9.05 3.39
CA TRP A 244 -5.82 8.77 4.42
C TRP A 244 -4.88 7.61 4.09
N ALA A 245 -4.96 7.05 2.87
CA ALA A 245 -4.06 6.01 2.40
C ALA A 245 -2.57 6.37 2.51
N LEU A 246 -2.24 7.67 2.42
CA LEU A 246 -0.85 8.17 2.42
C LEU A 246 -0.35 8.62 3.80
N VAL A 247 -1.12 8.44 4.87
CA VAL A 247 -0.77 8.97 6.19
C VAL A 247 0.51 8.35 6.75
N SER A 248 0.67 7.02 6.72
CA SER A 248 1.88 6.37 7.23
C SER A 248 3.15 6.74 6.44
N PRO A 249 3.13 6.79 5.09
CA PRO A 249 4.20 7.38 4.28
C PRO A 249 4.58 8.79 4.70
N ILE A 250 3.59 9.68 4.88
CA ILE A 250 3.80 11.08 5.28
C ILE A 250 4.42 11.18 6.67
N VAL A 251 3.93 10.42 7.65
CA VAL A 251 4.50 10.40 9.00
C VAL A 251 5.97 9.97 8.96
N MET A 252 6.29 8.98 8.12
CA MET A 252 7.65 8.47 7.96
C MET A 252 8.57 9.45 7.22
N MET A 253 8.11 10.07 6.13
CA MET A 253 8.96 10.85 5.21
C MET A 253 8.96 12.36 5.51
N GLU A 254 7.88 12.89 6.07
CA GLU A 254 7.69 14.33 6.33
C GLU A 254 7.64 14.66 7.82
N ASN A 255 7.76 13.65 8.69
CA ASN A 255 7.86 13.80 10.15
C ASN A 255 6.64 14.46 10.82
N LEU A 256 5.49 14.49 10.13
CA LEU A 256 4.22 15.02 10.63
C LEU A 256 3.54 14.05 11.61
N ARG A 257 2.54 14.53 12.36
CA ARG A 257 1.76 13.75 13.33
C ARG A 257 0.27 14.10 13.28
N GLY A 258 -0.59 13.14 13.62
CA GLY A 258 -2.01 13.35 13.88
C GLY A 258 -2.74 14.06 12.74
N ARG A 259 -3.50 15.11 13.07
CA ARG A 259 -4.30 15.88 12.10
C ARG A 259 -3.48 16.57 11.02
N ALA A 260 -2.24 16.96 11.30
CA ALA A 260 -1.37 17.58 10.29
C ALA A 260 -1.02 16.58 9.16
N ALA A 261 -0.72 15.33 9.53
CA ALA A 261 -0.46 14.26 8.57
C ALA A 261 -1.72 13.92 7.75
N MET A 262 -2.90 13.90 8.38
CA MET A 262 -4.17 13.65 7.68
C MET A 262 -4.50 14.75 6.68
N LYS A 263 -4.37 16.04 7.06
CA LYS A 263 -4.56 17.17 6.14
C LYS A 263 -3.62 17.10 4.94
N ARG A 264 -2.34 16.77 5.21
CA ARG A 264 -1.33 16.59 4.17
C ARG A 264 -1.67 15.43 3.23
N SER A 265 -2.13 14.30 3.76
CA SER A 265 -2.59 13.15 2.97
C SER A 265 -3.72 13.55 2.02
N THR A 266 -4.76 14.22 2.54
CA THR A 266 -5.87 14.71 1.74
C THR A 266 -5.40 15.66 0.62
N ALA A 267 -4.44 16.56 0.90
CA ALA A 267 -3.89 17.46 -0.09
C ALA A 267 -3.15 16.72 -1.22
N LEU A 268 -2.31 15.73 -0.87
CA LEU A 268 -1.59 14.91 -1.86
C LEU A 268 -2.54 14.05 -2.70
N VAL A 269 -3.52 13.39 -2.05
CA VAL A 269 -4.51 12.55 -2.73
C VAL A 269 -5.32 13.37 -3.75
N LYS A 270 -5.69 14.61 -3.42
CA LYS A 270 -6.41 15.52 -4.33
C LYS A 270 -5.64 15.83 -5.62
N ARG A 271 -4.30 15.78 -5.61
CA ARG A 271 -3.47 16.00 -6.81
C ARG A 271 -3.61 14.87 -7.84
N SER A 272 -3.96 13.65 -7.41
CA SER A 272 -4.11 12.49 -8.30
C SER A 272 -5.28 11.58 -7.93
N LEU A 273 -6.47 12.17 -7.74
CA LEU A 273 -7.68 11.45 -7.29
C LEU A 273 -7.96 10.17 -8.09
N ARG A 274 -7.92 10.23 -9.42
CA ARG A 274 -8.26 9.07 -10.25
C ARG A 274 -7.39 7.86 -9.97
N THR A 275 -6.07 8.06 -9.86
CA THR A 275 -5.16 6.93 -9.63
C THR A 275 -5.19 6.48 -8.18
N THR A 276 -5.33 7.41 -7.24
CA THR A 276 -5.42 7.07 -5.82
C THR A 276 -6.71 6.29 -5.54
N THR A 277 -7.86 6.80 -5.98
CA THR A 277 -9.14 6.11 -5.81
C THR A 277 -9.13 4.73 -6.47
N ALA A 278 -8.69 4.62 -7.72
CA ALA A 278 -8.64 3.32 -8.38
C ALA A 278 -7.65 2.35 -7.71
N ALA A 279 -6.48 2.82 -7.25
CA ALA A 279 -5.55 1.99 -6.48
C ALA A 279 -6.19 1.53 -5.16
N SER A 280 -6.75 2.46 -4.38
CA SER A 280 -7.45 2.19 -3.11
C SER A 280 -8.61 1.20 -3.25
N LEU A 281 -9.43 1.33 -4.30
CA LEU A 281 -10.52 0.38 -4.57
C LEU A 281 -9.97 -1.03 -4.82
N ILE A 282 -8.92 -1.17 -5.62
CA ILE A 282 -8.23 -2.46 -5.80
C ILE A 282 -7.73 -3.00 -4.45
N MET A 283 -7.20 -2.13 -3.59
CA MET A 283 -6.75 -2.54 -2.25
C MET A 283 -7.85 -3.06 -1.34
N ILE A 284 -9.08 -2.59 -1.53
CA ILE A 284 -10.22 -2.96 -0.70
C ILE A 284 -10.90 -4.21 -1.25
N PHE A 285 -11.07 -4.30 -2.56
CA PHE A 285 -11.80 -5.41 -3.18
C PHE A 285 -11.01 -6.70 -3.30
N VAL A 286 -9.68 -6.65 -3.50
CA VAL A 286 -8.89 -7.89 -3.63
C VAL A 286 -8.87 -8.71 -2.34
N PRO A 287 -8.59 -8.15 -1.15
CA PRO A 287 -8.69 -8.93 0.09
C PRO A 287 -10.09 -9.46 0.36
N LEU A 288 -11.13 -8.67 0.04
CA LEU A 288 -12.53 -9.10 0.19
C LEU A 288 -12.84 -10.30 -0.69
N PHE A 289 -12.38 -10.29 -1.94
CA PHE A 289 -12.52 -11.42 -2.87
C PHE A 289 -11.82 -12.68 -2.36
N PHE A 290 -10.57 -12.57 -1.91
CA PHE A 290 -9.85 -13.71 -1.34
C PHE A 290 -10.53 -14.24 -0.08
N GLY A 291 -11.00 -13.35 0.81
CA GLY A 291 -11.73 -13.71 2.01
C GLY A 291 -13.00 -14.52 1.73
N LEU A 292 -13.79 -14.10 0.73
CA LEU A 292 -14.98 -14.82 0.28
C LEU A 292 -14.63 -16.22 -0.25
N ILE A 293 -13.58 -16.33 -1.08
CA ILE A 293 -13.14 -17.62 -1.62
C ILE A 293 -12.68 -18.55 -0.49
N THR A 294 -11.81 -18.08 0.40
CA THR A 294 -11.32 -18.89 1.51
C THR A 294 -12.45 -19.31 2.44
N GLY A 295 -13.42 -18.42 2.70
CA GLY A 295 -14.60 -18.73 3.49
C GLY A 295 -15.44 -19.83 2.86
N ALA A 296 -15.70 -19.74 1.55
CA ALA A 296 -16.44 -20.77 0.81
C ALA A 296 -15.73 -22.13 0.80
N ILE A 297 -14.40 -22.14 0.66
CA ILE A 297 -13.59 -23.38 0.70
C ILE A 297 -13.66 -24.04 2.08
N VAL A 298 -13.53 -23.24 3.15
CA VAL A 298 -13.61 -23.75 4.53
C VAL A 298 -15.02 -24.27 4.81
N GLU A 299 -16.07 -23.56 4.38
CA GLU A 299 -17.45 -24.01 4.54
C GLU A 299 -17.67 -25.38 3.91
N MET A 300 -17.29 -25.54 2.64
CA MET A 300 -17.41 -26.79 1.91
C MET A 300 -16.64 -27.93 2.59
N SER A 301 -15.44 -27.64 3.10
CA SER A 301 -14.62 -28.63 3.80
C SER A 301 -15.28 -29.07 5.11
N VAL A 302 -15.75 -28.13 5.92
CA VAL A 302 -16.42 -28.43 7.20
C VAL A 302 -17.71 -29.22 6.99
N GLU A 303 -18.48 -28.90 5.95
CA GLU A 303 -19.67 -29.68 5.60
C GLU A 303 -19.34 -31.12 5.20
N LEU A 304 -18.30 -31.34 4.38
CA LEU A 304 -17.84 -32.67 3.95
C LEU A 304 -17.42 -33.56 5.13
N PHE A 305 -16.77 -32.99 6.16
CA PHE A 305 -16.37 -33.73 7.35
C PHE A 305 -17.51 -33.94 8.37
N SER A 306 -18.66 -33.29 8.19
CA SER A 306 -19.75 -33.40 9.14
C SER A 306 -20.58 -34.67 8.94
N ASN A 307 -20.41 -35.63 9.85
CA ASN A 307 -21.08 -36.94 9.85
C ASN A 307 -22.60 -36.88 10.12
N ASP A 308 -23.12 -35.69 10.43
CA ASP A 308 -24.53 -35.47 10.79
C ASP A 308 -25.49 -35.58 9.59
N ARG A 309 -25.06 -35.24 8.36
CA ARG A 309 -25.93 -35.44 7.18
C ARG A 309 -26.22 -36.92 6.96
N ILE A 310 -25.19 -37.77 7.02
CA ILE A 310 -25.31 -39.21 6.78
C ILE A 310 -26.19 -39.85 7.86
N LYS A 311 -26.00 -39.49 9.14
CA LYS A 311 -26.82 -40.04 10.24
C LYS A 311 -28.27 -39.55 10.21
N THR A 312 -28.51 -38.28 9.90
CA THR A 312 -29.88 -37.72 9.88
C THR A 312 -30.69 -38.27 8.70
N GLU A 313 -30.07 -38.43 7.52
CA GLU A 313 -30.73 -39.07 6.37
C GLU A 313 -31.01 -40.56 6.62
N THR A 314 -30.12 -41.27 7.29
CA THR A 314 -30.31 -42.69 7.63
C THR A 314 -31.47 -42.86 8.61
N ILE A 315 -31.52 -42.03 9.68
CA ILE A 315 -32.59 -42.07 10.68
C ILE A 315 -33.94 -41.67 10.05
N ASN A 316 -33.98 -40.63 9.22
CA ASN A 316 -35.22 -40.23 8.55
C ASN A 316 -35.71 -41.33 7.60
N ARG A 317 -34.81 -42.00 6.87
CA ARG A 317 -35.16 -43.17 6.03
C ARG A 317 -35.72 -44.32 6.87
N GLU A 318 -35.15 -44.61 8.04
CA GLU A 318 -35.63 -45.67 8.92
C GLU A 318 -36.97 -45.34 9.58
N VAL A 319 -37.18 -44.09 10.00
CA VAL A 319 -38.46 -43.61 10.54
C VAL A 319 -39.55 -43.68 9.47
N THR A 320 -39.29 -43.20 8.25
CA THR A 320 -40.25 -43.29 7.13
C THR A 320 -40.53 -44.74 6.74
N LYS A 321 -39.51 -45.62 6.76
CA LYS A 321 -39.69 -47.05 6.51
C LYS A 321 -40.53 -47.71 7.60
N ALA A 322 -40.30 -47.41 8.87
CA ALA A 322 -41.09 -47.92 9.98
C ALA A 322 -42.56 -47.47 9.94
N GLN A 323 -42.81 -46.22 9.55
CA GLN A 323 -44.17 -45.70 9.33
C GLN A 323 -44.88 -46.39 8.16
N ASN A 324 -44.19 -46.60 7.03
CA ASN A 324 -44.75 -47.29 5.87
C ASN A 324 -45.01 -48.79 6.14
N GLU A 325 -44.25 -49.41 7.04
CA GLU A 325 -44.41 -50.80 7.46
C GLU A 325 -45.40 -50.97 8.64
N GLY A 326 -46.03 -49.89 9.12
CA GLY A 326 -47.01 -49.93 10.21
C GLY A 326 -46.44 -50.29 11.58
N ARG A 327 -45.12 -50.11 11.80
CA ARG A 327 -44.48 -50.40 13.09
C ARG A 327 -44.84 -49.31 14.12
N PRO A 328 -45.17 -49.69 15.37
CA PRO A 328 -45.50 -48.70 16.39
C PRO A 328 -44.27 -47.86 16.75
N LEU A 329 -44.36 -46.54 16.58
CA LEU A 329 -43.40 -45.61 17.17
C LEU A 329 -43.83 -45.31 18.60
N ILE A 330 -43.02 -45.75 19.56
CA ILE A 330 -43.26 -45.47 20.99
C ILE A 330 -42.28 -44.39 21.40
N THR A 331 -42.81 -43.24 21.82
CA THR A 331 -42.01 -42.21 22.48
C THR A 331 -42.10 -42.47 23.98
N ILE A 332 -41.00 -42.89 24.59
CA ILE A 332 -40.92 -43.15 26.03
C ILE A 332 -40.27 -41.94 26.67
N GLU A 333 -40.89 -41.35 27.68
CA GLU A 333 -40.28 -40.30 28.49
C GLU A 333 -39.78 -40.95 29.79
N ASN A 334 -38.47 -40.95 30.01
CA ASN A 334 -37.85 -41.52 31.21
C ASN A 334 -38.14 -40.62 32.44
N GLU A 335 -37.94 -41.15 33.66
CA GLU A 335 -38.15 -40.43 34.93
C GLU A 335 -37.33 -39.12 35.06
N ASN A 336 -36.31 -38.94 34.23
CA ASN A 336 -35.48 -37.73 34.14
C ASN A 336 -35.98 -36.68 33.12
N GLY A 337 -37.12 -36.92 32.45
CA GLY A 337 -37.68 -36.05 31.39
C GLY A 337 -37.11 -36.30 30.00
N GLU A 338 -36.27 -37.33 29.82
CA GLU A 338 -35.63 -37.63 28.54
C GLU A 338 -36.58 -38.39 27.61
N ARG A 339 -36.84 -37.86 26.41
CA ARG A 339 -37.67 -38.54 25.39
C ARG A 339 -36.84 -39.50 24.55
N GLN A 340 -37.16 -40.78 24.58
CA GLN A 340 -36.59 -41.81 23.71
C GLN A 340 -37.58 -42.15 22.61
N ILE A 341 -37.12 -42.21 21.35
CA ILE A 341 -37.93 -42.76 20.25
C ILE A 341 -37.51 -44.23 20.09
N VAL A 342 -38.44 -45.14 20.33
CA VAL A 342 -38.23 -46.58 20.18
C VAL A 342 -38.85 -47.03 18.86
N ILE A 343 -38.00 -47.60 17.98
CA ILE A 343 -38.42 -48.20 16.71
C ILE A 343 -38.10 -49.69 16.80
N GLY A 344 -39.11 -50.52 17.09
CA GLY A 344 -38.89 -51.96 17.30
C GLY A 344 -38.03 -52.25 18.53
N SER A 345 -36.87 -52.90 18.35
CA SER A 345 -35.92 -53.23 19.43
C SER A 345 -34.83 -52.17 19.66
N GLU A 346 -34.81 -51.11 18.84
CA GLU A 346 -33.74 -50.11 18.84
C GLU A 346 -34.18 -48.86 19.62
N ARG A 347 -33.40 -48.49 20.64
CA ARG A 347 -33.68 -47.36 21.53
C ARG A 347 -32.77 -46.19 21.16
N LEU A 348 -33.34 -45.05 20.78
CA LEU A 348 -32.59 -43.84 20.47
C LEU A 348 -32.79 -42.80 21.59
N ASN A 349 -31.73 -42.51 22.34
CA ASN A 349 -31.71 -41.47 23.38
C ASN A 349 -31.72 -40.06 22.77
N ALA A 350 -32.69 -39.19 23.11
CA ALA A 350 -32.69 -37.81 22.64
C ALA A 350 -31.79 -36.86 23.46
N ASP A 351 -31.55 -37.12 24.75
CA ASP A 351 -30.80 -36.17 25.61
C ASP A 351 -29.28 -36.30 25.51
N GLU A 352 -28.76 -37.52 25.34
CA GLU A 352 -27.37 -37.75 24.90
C GLU A 352 -27.11 -37.10 23.53
N LYS A 353 -28.14 -37.08 22.67
CA LYS A 353 -28.13 -36.40 21.36
C LYS A 353 -28.15 -34.88 21.52
N SER A 354 -28.86 -34.31 22.51
CA SER A 354 -28.94 -32.87 22.75
C SER A 354 -27.61 -32.27 23.20
N ALA A 355 -26.92 -32.92 24.15
CA ALA A 355 -25.59 -32.50 24.62
C ALA A 355 -24.53 -32.67 23.52
N THR A 356 -24.53 -33.81 22.84
CA THR A 356 -23.60 -34.10 21.73
C THR A 356 -23.83 -33.17 20.53
N ASN A 357 -25.08 -32.84 20.21
CA ASN A 357 -25.42 -31.87 19.17
C ASN A 357 -24.95 -30.46 19.54
N THR A 358 -25.06 -30.07 20.81
CA THR A 358 -24.62 -28.76 21.27
C THR A 358 -23.10 -28.63 21.21
N PHE A 359 -22.36 -29.66 21.64
CA PHE A 359 -20.91 -29.72 21.52
C PHE A 359 -20.45 -29.71 20.05
N ASN A 360 -21.00 -30.59 19.21
CA ASN A 360 -20.65 -30.68 17.78
C ASN A 360 -20.94 -29.38 17.04
N ARG A 361 -22.04 -28.68 17.40
CA ARG A 361 -22.36 -27.36 16.85
C ARG A 361 -21.31 -26.32 17.22
N ARG A 362 -20.97 -26.19 18.52
CA ARG A 362 -19.93 -25.26 18.99
C ARG A 362 -18.57 -25.56 18.34
N LEU A 363 -18.19 -26.83 18.30
CA LEU A 363 -16.93 -27.27 17.70
C LEU A 363 -16.88 -26.91 16.20
N ARG A 364 -17.96 -27.12 15.46
CA ARG A 364 -18.05 -26.79 14.04
C ARG A 364 -17.91 -25.29 13.79
N GLU A 365 -18.60 -24.47 14.59
CA GLU A 365 -18.54 -23.00 14.49
C GLU A 365 -17.11 -22.49 14.72
N VAL A 366 -16.42 -23.00 15.76
CA VAL A 366 -15.03 -22.66 16.09
C VAL A 366 -14.06 -23.11 15.01
N ILE A 367 -14.10 -24.38 14.60
CA ILE A 367 -13.20 -24.92 13.57
C ILE A 367 -13.33 -24.12 12.27
N ARG A 368 -14.56 -23.79 11.86
CA ARG A 368 -14.81 -22.96 10.67
C ARG A 368 -14.17 -21.58 10.81
N ALA A 369 -14.41 -20.89 11.93
CA ALA A 369 -13.90 -19.56 12.16
C ALA A 369 -12.36 -19.54 12.17
N ASP A 370 -11.73 -20.43 12.93
CA ASP A 370 -10.27 -20.48 13.10
C ASP A 370 -9.54 -20.96 11.86
N ALA A 371 -10.04 -22.00 11.19
CA ALA A 371 -9.45 -22.48 9.95
C ALA A 371 -9.44 -21.38 8.87
N SER A 372 -10.51 -20.59 8.78
CA SER A 372 -10.58 -19.48 7.83
C SER A 372 -9.52 -18.40 8.11
N LYS A 373 -9.30 -18.04 9.38
CA LYS A 373 -8.29 -17.05 9.79
C LYS A 373 -6.87 -17.56 9.54
N ILE A 374 -6.58 -18.79 9.94
CA ILE A 374 -5.27 -19.41 9.76
C ILE A 374 -4.92 -19.53 8.27
N LEU A 375 -5.88 -19.92 7.43
CA LEU A 375 -5.67 -20.06 5.98
C LEU A 375 -5.51 -18.71 5.28
N THR A 376 -6.22 -17.67 5.73
CA THR A 376 -6.15 -16.32 5.14
C THR A 376 -4.91 -15.55 5.56
N LEU A 377 -4.32 -15.82 6.73
CA LEU A 377 -3.21 -15.07 7.29
C LEU A 377 -1.96 -15.01 6.36
N PRO A 378 -1.45 -16.10 5.77
CA PRO A 378 -0.32 -16.03 4.83
C PRO A 378 -0.64 -15.21 3.58
N ILE A 379 -1.85 -15.38 3.05
CA ILE A 379 -2.35 -14.62 1.91
C ILE A 379 -2.33 -13.14 2.29
N GLN A 380 -2.91 -12.76 3.43
CA GLN A 380 -2.96 -11.39 3.94
C GLN A 380 -1.57 -10.76 4.10
N ILE A 381 -0.59 -11.51 4.62
CA ILE A 381 0.79 -11.00 4.79
C ILE A 381 1.41 -10.68 3.42
N LEU A 382 1.29 -11.60 2.46
CA LEU A 382 1.81 -11.42 1.09
C LEU A 382 1.14 -10.22 0.41
N ILE A 383 -0.19 -10.18 0.54
CA ILE A 383 -1.08 -9.11 0.13
C ILE A 383 -0.54 -7.78 0.66
N THR A 384 -0.52 -7.57 1.98
CA THR A 384 -0.18 -6.28 2.58
C THR A 384 1.23 -5.81 2.23
N SER A 385 2.16 -6.75 2.03
CA SER A 385 3.52 -6.47 1.58
C SER A 385 3.57 -5.81 0.19
N LEU A 386 2.72 -6.27 -0.74
CA LEU A 386 2.59 -5.65 -2.05
C LEU A 386 1.87 -4.29 -1.94
N TRP A 387 0.82 -4.20 -1.12
CA TRP A 387 0.08 -2.95 -0.92
C TRP A 387 0.92 -1.82 -0.38
N SER A 388 1.83 -2.10 0.55
CA SER A 388 2.71 -1.06 1.10
C SER A 388 3.63 -0.46 0.03
N ILE A 389 4.04 -1.24 -0.98
CA ILE A 389 4.81 -0.72 -2.13
C ILE A 389 3.92 0.15 -3.02
N ILE A 390 2.69 -0.28 -3.30
CA ILE A 390 1.72 0.51 -4.08
C ILE A 390 1.47 1.87 -3.39
N VAL A 391 1.24 1.86 -2.07
CA VAL A 391 1.06 3.07 -1.26
C VAL A 391 2.31 3.96 -1.28
N ALA A 392 3.51 3.37 -1.18
CA ALA A 392 4.77 4.11 -1.28
C ALA A 392 4.95 4.79 -2.64
N LEU A 393 4.67 4.09 -3.74
CA LEU A 393 4.73 4.65 -5.09
C LEU A 393 3.66 5.75 -5.28
N LEU A 394 2.46 5.56 -4.73
CA LEU A 394 1.40 6.56 -4.76
C LEU A 394 1.80 7.83 -4.00
N TYR A 395 2.45 7.69 -2.84
CA TYR A 395 3.01 8.82 -2.10
C TYR A 395 4.01 9.60 -2.95
N LEU A 396 4.99 8.92 -3.54
CA LEU A 396 6.02 9.58 -4.35
C LEU A 396 5.44 10.24 -5.60
N LYS A 397 4.49 9.58 -6.26
CA LYS A 397 3.81 10.11 -7.44
C LYS A 397 3.02 11.37 -7.12
N THR A 398 2.22 11.36 -6.05
CA THR A 398 1.41 12.52 -5.65
C THR A 398 2.27 13.70 -5.17
N ARG A 399 3.44 13.43 -4.60
CA ARG A 399 4.46 14.43 -4.27
C ARG A 399 5.05 15.07 -5.53
N GLN A 400 5.52 14.26 -6.48
CA GLN A 400 6.07 14.71 -7.75
C GLN A 400 5.07 15.51 -8.60
N ALA A 401 3.78 15.11 -8.58
CA ALA A 401 2.70 15.85 -9.24
C ALA A 401 2.46 17.26 -8.67
N GLY A 402 3.04 17.58 -7.51
CA GLY A 402 3.03 18.94 -6.94
C GLY A 402 4.34 19.69 -7.13
N GLY A 403 5.27 19.19 -7.95
CA GLY A 403 6.58 19.80 -8.19
C GLY A 403 7.60 19.60 -7.06
N GLU A 404 7.29 18.79 -6.05
CA GLU A 404 8.18 18.57 -4.91
C GLU A 404 9.31 17.60 -5.30
N SER A 405 10.57 18.04 -5.14
CA SER A 405 11.75 17.29 -5.56
C SER A 405 12.00 16.05 -4.70
N MET A 406 12.56 15.01 -5.31
CA MET A 406 13.09 13.82 -4.63
C MET A 406 14.42 14.13 -3.91
N GLN A 407 15.09 15.25 -4.24
CA GLN A 407 16.36 15.62 -3.63
C GLN A 407 16.21 15.92 -2.12
N ASP A 408 15.09 16.52 -1.71
CA ASP A 408 14.80 16.72 -0.29
C ASP A 408 14.72 15.40 0.48
N LEU A 409 14.38 14.30 -0.21
CA LEU A 409 14.37 12.95 0.36
C LEU A 409 15.77 12.33 0.36
N LEU A 410 16.61 12.63 -0.64
CA LEU A 410 18.02 12.21 -0.66
C LEU A 410 18.79 12.70 0.57
N ALA A 411 18.59 13.96 0.96
CA ALA A 411 19.22 14.53 2.15
C ALA A 411 18.91 13.71 3.43
N GLN A 412 17.70 13.15 3.54
CA GLN A 412 17.32 12.30 4.68
C GLN A 412 18.06 10.95 4.69
N PHE A 413 18.44 10.44 3.51
CA PHE A 413 19.19 9.19 3.38
C PHE A 413 20.69 9.39 3.59
N GLU A 414 21.23 10.53 3.18
CA GLU A 414 22.61 10.94 3.47
C GLU A 414 22.84 11.13 4.98
N GLU A 415 21.89 11.75 5.69
CA GLU A 415 21.96 11.91 7.14
C GLU A 415 21.94 10.55 7.88
N ALA A 416 21.22 9.56 7.34
CA ALA A 416 21.19 8.21 7.88
C ALA A 416 22.53 7.45 7.70
N GLU A 417 23.40 7.93 6.80
CA GLU A 417 24.72 7.39 6.50
C GLU A 417 25.87 8.02 7.28
N GLN A 418 25.62 9.08 8.06
CA GLN A 418 26.68 9.71 8.83
C GLN A 418 27.42 8.69 9.72
N PRO A 419 28.75 8.74 9.77
CA PRO A 419 29.57 7.79 10.50
C PRO A 419 29.18 7.78 11.98
N ARG A 420 28.80 6.60 12.48
CA ARG A 420 28.18 6.46 13.81
C ARG A 420 29.18 6.14 14.90
N THR A 421 30.29 5.52 14.52
CA THR A 421 31.38 5.20 15.44
C THR A 421 32.52 6.18 15.25
N ASN A 422 33.26 6.43 16.33
CA ASN A 422 34.47 7.24 16.27
C ASN A 422 35.48 6.68 15.25
N TRP A 423 35.49 5.36 15.04
CA TRP A 423 36.30 4.73 13.99
C TRP A 423 35.80 5.09 12.59
N GLN A 424 34.50 4.94 12.30
CA GLN A 424 33.92 5.32 11.01
C GLN A 424 34.13 6.81 10.73
N ARG A 425 34.02 7.67 11.74
CA ARG A 425 34.22 9.12 11.60
C ARG A 425 35.68 9.40 11.23
N ARG A 426 36.64 8.81 11.95
CA ARG A 426 38.07 8.93 11.64
C ARG A 426 38.45 8.36 10.26
N VAL A 427 37.80 7.29 9.81
CA VAL A 427 38.01 6.74 8.46
C VAL A 427 37.43 7.67 7.41
N HIS A 428 36.24 8.22 7.63
CA HIS A 428 35.60 9.13 6.71
C HIS A 428 36.38 10.44 6.58
N GLU A 429 36.83 11.02 7.70
CA GLU A 429 37.71 12.19 7.75
C GLU A 429 39.03 11.92 7.01
N ARG A 430 39.64 10.74 7.18
CA ARG A 430 40.84 10.35 6.43
C ARG A 430 40.58 10.23 4.92
N LEU A 431 39.43 9.70 4.52
CA LEU A 431 39.06 9.59 3.11
C LEU A 431 38.82 10.96 2.46
N GLU A 432 38.19 11.89 3.19
CA GLU A 432 38.03 13.29 2.77
C GLU A 432 39.37 14.02 2.67
N GLN A 433 40.25 13.85 3.66
CA GLN A 433 41.61 14.41 3.65
C GLN A 433 42.47 13.85 2.51
N SER A 434 42.29 12.57 2.15
CA SER A 434 43.01 11.93 1.04
C SER A 434 42.48 12.29 -0.35
N GLY A 435 41.43 13.13 -0.45
CA GLY A 435 40.81 13.51 -1.73
C GLY A 435 40.02 12.38 -2.42
N ARG A 436 39.88 11.21 -1.77
CA ARG A 436 39.15 10.05 -2.31
C ARG A 436 37.63 10.13 -2.11
N SER A 437 37.15 11.15 -1.39
CA SER A 437 35.73 11.43 -1.15
C SER A 437 35.46 12.92 -1.36
N THR A 438 34.77 13.28 -2.45
CA THR A 438 34.27 14.65 -2.66
C THR A 438 32.94 14.84 -1.92
N GLY A 439 33.01 15.01 -0.61
CA GLY A 439 31.88 15.49 0.18
C GLY A 439 31.63 16.97 -0.12
N ASN A 440 30.42 17.30 -0.59
CA ASN A 440 30.02 18.67 -0.93
C ASN A 440 30.11 19.57 0.31
N LYS A 441 31.10 20.48 0.37
CA LYS A 441 31.39 21.36 1.53
C LYS A 441 30.35 22.45 1.78
N SER A 442 29.23 22.52 1.07
CA SER A 442 28.25 23.61 1.22
C SER A 442 27.05 23.21 2.09
N ASN A 443 27.17 23.28 3.43
CA ASN A 443 26.07 23.78 4.30
C ASN A 443 26.30 23.77 5.83
N SER A 444 27.40 23.22 6.37
CA SER A 444 27.51 23.12 7.84
C SER A 444 28.03 24.39 8.54
N SER A 445 28.48 25.42 7.82
CA SER A 445 29.20 26.55 8.44
C SER A 445 28.35 27.79 8.75
N ARG A 446 27.02 27.69 8.82
CA ARG A 446 26.15 28.87 9.09
C ARG A 446 25.28 28.80 10.35
N LYS A 447 25.57 27.88 11.28
CA LYS A 447 24.88 27.80 12.57
C LYS A 447 25.85 27.50 13.70
N THR A 448 26.71 28.45 14.03
CA THR A 448 27.29 28.68 15.37
C THR A 448 28.32 29.79 15.26
N ASP A 449 27.87 31.03 15.17
CA ASP A 449 28.62 32.10 15.83
C ASP A 449 27.66 33.25 16.14
N GLY A 450 27.36 33.39 17.43
CA GLY A 450 26.29 34.22 17.94
C GLY A 450 26.30 34.25 19.46
N THR A 451 27.50 34.35 20.04
CA THR A 451 27.70 34.73 21.43
C THR A 451 28.82 35.75 21.48
N VAL A 452 28.47 36.99 21.14
CA VAL A 452 29.29 38.17 21.46
C VAL A 452 29.15 38.37 22.96
N LYS A 453 30.24 38.10 23.70
CA LYS A 453 30.42 38.57 25.07
C LYS A 453 30.68 40.08 25.01
N VAL A 454 29.81 40.84 25.65
CA VAL A 454 30.07 42.24 26.00
C VAL A 454 30.70 42.23 27.39
N ASN A 455 31.92 42.78 27.48
CA ASN A 455 32.52 43.27 28.73
C ASN A 455 32.17 44.75 28.87
#